data_AF-A0A382MX44-F1
#
_entry.id   AF-A0A382MX44-F1
#
_cell.length_a   1.000
_cell.length_b   1.000
_cell.length_c   1.000
_cell.angle_alpha   90.00
_cell.angle_beta   90.00
_cell.angle_gamma   90.00
#
_symmetry.space_group_name_H-M   'P 1'
#
loop_
_entity.id
_entity.type
_entity.pdbx_description
1 polymer ?
#
loop_
_entity_poly.entity_id
_entity_poly.type
_entity_poly.pdbx_seq_one_letter_code
_entity_poly.pdbx_strand_id
1 'polypeptide(L)' 'VLTRLIKIRNLSPSAYVLRLERKDFNFLPGQCVNLGVKGTGINREYSTYSGKDDPYL' A
#
# COMPACT_ATOMS: atom_id res chain seq x y z
N VAL A 1 -6.85 -4.06 9.62
CA VAL A 1 -6.86 -2.60 9.92
C VAL A 1 -7.37 -1.86 8.69
N LEU A 2 -8.27 -0.89 8.85
CA LEU A 2 -8.71 -0.05 7.72
C LEU A 2 -7.75 1.14 7.57
N THR A 3 -7.24 1.34 6.36
CA THR A 3 -6.38 2.48 6.00
C THR A 3 -7.01 3.28 4.87
N ARG A 4 -6.76 4.58 4.84
CA ARG A 4 -7.30 5.48 3.82
C ARG A 4 -6.32 5.59 2.65
N LEU A 5 -6.85 5.65 1.43
CA LEU A 5 -6.11 5.98 0.23
C LEU A 5 -5.86 7.49 0.17
N ILE A 6 -4.59 7.89 0.09
CA ILE A 6 -4.17 9.30 0.02
C ILE A 6 -4.05 9.76 -1.43
N LYS A 7 -3.42 8.94 -2.29
CA LYS A 7 -3.13 9.32 -3.67
C LYS A 7 -3.00 8.09 -4.58
N ILE A 8 -3.36 8.26 -5.84
CA ILE A 8 -3.05 7.32 -6.93
C ILE A 8 -2.06 8.00 -7.87
N ARG A 9 -0.93 7.35 -8.18
CA ARG A 9 0.03 7.79 -9.18
C ARG A 9 0.04 6.78 -10.33
N ASN A 10 -0.49 7.17 -11.49
CA ASN A 10 -0.40 6.35 -12.69
C ASN A 10 1.04 6.36 -13.21
N LEU A 11 1.58 5.17 -13.46
CA LEU A 11 2.92 4.98 -14.05
C LEU A 11 2.82 4.71 -15.56
N SER A 12 1.78 4.01 -15.98
CA SER A 12 1.48 3.67 -17.36
C SER A 12 -0.04 3.48 -17.54
N PRO A 13 -0.54 3.18 -18.75
CA PRO A 13 -1.96 2.86 -18.95
C PRO A 13 -2.46 1.64 -18.15
N SER A 14 -1.57 0.76 -17.69
CA SER A 14 -1.91 -0.49 -16.99
C SER A 14 -1.31 -0.63 -15.59
N ALA A 15 -0.51 0.34 -15.14
CA ALA A 15 0.17 0.29 -13.84
C ALA A 15 0.04 1.59 -13.06
N TYR A 16 -0.20 1.47 -11.76
CA TYR A 16 -0.30 2.60 -10.84
C TYR A 16 0.29 2.25 -9.47
N VAL A 17 0.64 3.28 -8.71
CA VAL A 17 1.07 3.20 -7.31
C VAL A 17 0.00 3.83 -6.43
N LEU A 18 -0.41 3.11 -5.39
CA LEU A 18 -1.29 3.61 -4.35
C LEU A 18 -0.44 4.14 -3.21
N ARG A 19 -0.77 5.34 -2.72
CA ARG A 19 -0.23 5.87 -1.47
C ARG A 19 -1.29 5.75 -0.39
N LEU A 20 -0.99 5.03 0.67
CA LEU A 20 -1.89 4.81 1.81
C LEU A 20 -1.38 5.52 3.06
N GLU A 21 -2.26 5.72 4.05
CA GLU A 21 -1.81 6.18 5.36
C GLU A 21 -0.88 5.17 6.03
N ARG A 22 0.27 5.65 6.50
CA ARG A 22 1.26 4.86 7.25
C ARG A 22 0.71 4.37 8.57
N LYS A 23 0.04 5.25 9.32
CA LYS A 23 -0.38 5.02 10.73
C LYS A 23 0.79 4.41 11.52
N ASP A 24 0.53 3.36 12.29
CA ASP A 24 1.54 2.64 13.08
C ASP A 24 2.10 1.40 12.34
N PHE A 25 1.90 1.32 11.01
CA PHE A 25 2.46 0.22 10.24
C PHE A 25 3.98 0.35 10.24
N ASN A 26 4.69 -0.71 10.62
CA ASN A 26 6.15 -0.76 10.58
C ASN A 26 6.57 -1.98 9.76
N PHE A 27 7.54 -1.81 8.87
CA PHE A 27 8.05 -2.89 8.02
C PHE A 27 9.56 -2.77 7.87
N LEU A 28 10.18 -3.90 7.54
CA LEU A 28 11.57 -3.98 7.08
C LEU A 28 11.58 -4.03 5.55
N PRO A 29 12.51 -3.31 4.88
CA PRO A 29 12.66 -3.38 3.44
C PRO A 29 12.78 -4.83 2.95
N GLY A 30 12.05 -5.17 1.88
CA GLY A 30 11.96 -6.54 1.35
C GLY A 30 10.74 -7.33 1.82
N GLN A 31 9.96 -6.82 2.77
CA GLN A 31 8.66 -7.40 3.14
C GLN A 31 7.54 -6.97 2.18
N CYS A 32 6.50 -7.80 2.10
CA CYS A 32 5.28 -7.51 1.36
C CYS A 32 4.12 -7.20 2.32
N VAL A 33 3.08 -6.56 1.79
CA VAL A 33 1.82 -6.30 2.48
C VAL A 33 0.66 -6.98 1.76
N ASN A 34 -0.30 -7.46 2.54
CA ASN A 34 -1.56 -7.93 1.99
C ASN A 34 -2.58 -6.79 1.98
N LEU A 35 -3.08 -6.44 0.80
CA LEU A 35 -4.09 -5.41 0.61
C LEU A 35 -5.39 -6.07 0.11
N GLY A 36 -6.51 -5.65 0.69
CA GLY A 36 -7.83 -6.07 0.26
C GLY A 36 -8.84 -4.95 0.38
N VAL A 37 -9.87 -5.03 -0.45
CA VAL A 37 -11.01 -4.10 -0.39
C VAL A 37 -12.01 -4.64 0.62
N LYS A 38 -12.40 -3.81 1.59
CA LYS A 38 -13.35 -4.21 2.64
C LYS A 38 -14.64 -4.74 2.00
N GLY A 39 -15.08 -5.92 2.44
CA GLY A 39 -16.34 -6.53 2.01
C GLY A 39 -16.25 -7.40 0.76
N THR A 40 -15.12 -7.43 0.05
CA THR A 40 -14.97 -8.31 -1.13
C THR A 40 -14.44 -9.70 -0.76
N GLY A 41 -13.79 -9.85 0.40
CA GLY A 41 -13.07 -11.07 0.77
C GLY A 41 -11.83 -11.34 -0.09
N ILE A 42 -11.46 -10.40 -0.98
CA ILE A 42 -10.34 -10.54 -1.90
C ILE A 42 -9.15 -9.78 -1.34
N ASN A 43 -8.08 -10.54 -1.14
CA ASN A 43 -6.82 -10.11 -0.57
C ASN A 43 -5.70 -10.50 -1.55
N ARG A 44 -4.75 -9.59 -1.78
CA ARG A 44 -3.60 -9.79 -2.68
C ARG A 44 -2.35 -9.21 -2.04
N GLU A 45 -1.23 -9.89 -2.29
CA GLU A 45 0.06 -9.45 -1.79
C GLU A 45 0.70 -8.44 -2.76
N TYR A 46 1.27 -7.37 -2.19
CA TYR A 46 1.96 -6.32 -2.91
C TYR A 46 3.25 -5.96 -2.18
N SER A 47 4.32 -5.72 -2.94
CA SER A 47 5.57 -5.19 -2.38
C SER A 47 5.40 -3.73 -1.96
N THR A 48 6.07 -3.33 -0.89
CA THR A 48 6.10 -1.92 -0.44
C THR A 48 7.06 -1.12 -1.33
N TYR A 49 6.57 -0.02 -1.90
CA TYR A 49 7.38 0.88 -2.71
C TYR A 49 8.00 2.02 -1.90
N SER A 50 7.41 2.39 -0.76
CA SER A 50 7.92 3.47 0.11
C SER A 50 9.15 3.03 0.92
N GLY A 51 9.94 4.00 1.36
CA GLY A 51 11.03 3.78 2.31
C GLY A 51 10.48 3.49 3.71
N LYS A 52 11.29 2.84 4.56
CA LYS A 52 10.96 2.55 5.97
C LYS A 52 10.46 3.79 6.72
N ASP A 53 11.12 4.92 6.49
CA ASP A 53 10.93 6.19 7.19
C ASP A 53 10.04 7.18 6.41
N ASP A 54 9.46 6.76 5.28
CA ASP A 54 8.50 7.59 4.56
C ASP A 54 7.20 7.74 5.39
N PRO A 55 6.56 8.93 5.39
CA PRO A 55 5.34 9.18 6.16
C PRO A 55 4.07 8.54 5.55
N TYR A 56 4.23 7.65 4.59
CA TYR A 56 3.17 6.96 3.86
C TYR A 56 3.60 5.53 3.48
N LEU A 57 2.62 4.70 3.13
CA LEU A 57 2.86 3.41 2.48
C LEU A 57 2.63 3.52 0.97
#